data_AF-A0A9P1N167-F1
#
_entry.id   AF-A0A9P1N167-F1
#
_cell.length_a   1.000
_cell.length_b   1.000
_cell.length_c   1.000
_cell.angle_alpha   90.00
_cell.angle_beta   90.00
_cell.angle_gamma   90.00
#
_symmetry.space_group_name_H-M   'P 1'
#
loop_
_entity.id
_entity.type
_entity.pdbx_description
1 polymer ?
#
loop_
_entity_poly.entity_id
_entity_poly.type
_entity_poly.pdbx_seq_one_letter_code
_entity_poly.pdbx_strand_id
1 'polypeptide(L)'
;MEKKTTIQQHSDLHAGNYHLIGADLRQLKELEQKLEQCQIDATIPTIFIAECVLVYMSADASANLLEFFAQKFSAATEFLNYEQFRAADAFTKVMEQNLEQRGIHLHGLQMCESEEKQVERFKNAGFKNVQVYDMNRVFKELLDQKEAARIQKIDFLDEMELLYQLLAHYCIVHAEK
;
A
#
# COMPACT_ATOMS: atom_id res chain seq x y z
N MET A 1 -41.69 -14.72 -0.12
CA MET A 1 -40.43 -14.36 -0.83
C MET A 1 -39.87 -13.14 -0.14
N GLU A 2 -38.88 -13.32 0.73
CA GLU A 2 -38.15 -12.21 1.34
C GLU A 2 -37.37 -11.49 0.23
N LYS A 3 -37.59 -10.18 0.10
CA LYS A 3 -36.73 -9.35 -0.74
C LYS A 3 -35.35 -9.36 -0.11
N LYS A 4 -34.37 -9.93 -0.80
CA LYS A 4 -32.95 -9.80 -0.45
C LYS A 4 -32.62 -8.33 -0.24
N THR A 5 -31.99 -8.03 0.89
CA THR A 5 -31.37 -6.72 1.15
C THR A 5 -30.28 -6.50 0.10
N THR A 6 -30.49 -5.53 -0.79
CA THR A 6 -29.44 -5.03 -1.67
C THR A 6 -28.69 -3.94 -0.89
N ILE A 7 -27.44 -4.19 -0.54
CA ILE A 7 -26.58 -3.14 0.01
C ILE A 7 -26.22 -2.21 -1.15
N GLN A 8 -26.86 -1.06 -1.21
CA GLN A 8 -26.42 0.10 -1.97
C GLN A 8 -26.22 1.22 -0.96
N GLN A 9 -24.96 1.57 -0.67
CA GLN A 9 -24.52 2.93 -0.35
C GLN A 9 -23.03 2.93 0.03
N HIS A 10 -22.18 3.05 -0.99
CA HIS A 10 -21.06 3.97 -0.86
C HIS A 10 -21.54 5.26 -1.51
N SER A 11 -21.87 6.28 -0.71
CA SER A 11 -22.17 7.60 -1.24
C SER A 11 -20.87 8.22 -1.71
N ASP A 12 -20.67 8.22 -3.03
CA ASP A 12 -19.53 8.88 -3.65
C ASP A 12 -19.68 10.41 -3.51
N LEU A 13 -18.57 11.11 -3.34
CA LEU A 13 -18.50 12.56 -3.26
C LEU A 13 -17.64 13.07 -4.42
N HIS A 14 -18.19 14.01 -5.18
CA HIS A 14 -17.51 14.64 -6.30
C HIS A 14 -17.49 16.16 -6.09
N ALA A 15 -16.30 16.74 -6.01
CA ALA A 15 -16.08 18.15 -5.73
C ALA A 15 -14.99 18.72 -6.64
N GLY A 16 -15.37 19.20 -7.82
CA GLY A 16 -14.43 19.73 -8.80
C GLY A 16 -13.49 18.64 -9.32
N ASN A 17 -12.19 18.80 -9.06
CA ASN A 17 -11.13 17.85 -9.42
C ASN A 17 -10.84 16.82 -8.31
N TYR A 18 -11.67 16.74 -7.28
CA TYR A 18 -11.56 15.77 -6.20
C TYR A 18 -12.74 14.80 -6.21
N HIS A 19 -12.43 13.51 -6.12
CA HIS A 19 -13.42 12.43 -6.06
C HIS A 19 -13.08 11.51 -4.88
N LEU A 20 -14.06 11.29 -4.01
CA LEU A 20 -14.03 10.27 -2.97
C LEU A 20 -15.05 9.20 -3.35
N ILE A 21 -14.55 8.01 -3.68
CA ILE A 21 -15.37 6.88 -4.10
C ILE A 21 -15.26 5.75 -3.10
N GLY A 22 -16.38 5.13 -2.74
CA GLY A 22 -16.32 3.87 -2.00
C GLY A 22 -16.40 2.71 -2.96
N ALA A 23 -15.31 1.95 -3.08
CA ALA A 23 -15.19 0.78 -3.94
C ALA A 23 -14.45 -0.33 -3.19
N ASP A 24 -14.82 -1.58 -3.43
CA ASP A 24 -14.01 -2.72 -3.02
C ASP A 24 -12.87 -2.90 -4.04
N LEU A 25 -11.61 -2.67 -3.62
CA LEU A 25 -10.44 -2.81 -4.48
C LEU A 25 -10.24 -4.22 -5.05
N ARG A 26 -10.92 -5.23 -4.48
CA ARG A 26 -10.91 -6.62 -4.98
C ARG A 26 -11.92 -6.83 -6.12
N GLN A 27 -12.85 -5.90 -6.31
CA GLN A 27 -13.90 -5.96 -7.32
C GLN A 27 -13.58 -5.03 -8.49
N LEU A 28 -12.58 -5.42 -9.30
CA LEU A 28 -11.99 -4.57 -10.34
C LEU A 28 -12.99 -4.01 -11.35
N LYS A 29 -14.07 -4.75 -11.67
CA LYS A 29 -15.14 -4.27 -12.55
C LYS A 29 -15.91 -3.09 -11.95
N GLU A 30 -16.20 -3.15 -10.66
CA GLU A 30 -16.87 -2.05 -9.94
C GLU A 30 -15.92 -0.85 -9.85
N LEU A 31 -14.65 -1.11 -9.50
CA LEU A 31 -13.62 -0.08 -9.42
C LEU A 31 -13.47 0.64 -10.77
N GLU A 32 -13.33 -0.09 -11.87
CA GLU A 32 -13.23 0.48 -13.22
C GLU A 32 -14.42 1.37 -13.56
N GLN A 33 -15.64 0.90 -13.33
CA GLN A 33 -16.86 1.69 -13.57
C GLN A 33 -16.87 3.00 -12.76
N LYS A 34 -16.42 2.96 -11.50
CA LYS A 34 -16.33 4.16 -10.64
C LYS A 34 -15.24 5.12 -11.10
N LEU A 35 -14.07 4.61 -11.52
CA LEU A 35 -13.00 5.45 -12.08
C LEU A 35 -13.46 6.15 -13.38
N GLU A 36 -14.24 5.45 -14.22
CA GLU A 36 -14.84 6.02 -15.43
C GLU A 36 -15.90 7.09 -15.12
N GLN A 37 -16.73 6.89 -14.08
CA GLN A 37 -17.66 7.91 -13.60
C GLN A 37 -16.95 9.16 -13.08
N CYS A 38 -15.75 9.00 -12.52
CA CYS A 38 -14.89 10.11 -12.12
C CYS A 38 -14.18 10.79 -13.30
N GLN A 39 -14.37 10.29 -14.53
CA GLN A 39 -13.75 10.82 -15.75
C GLN A 39 -12.22 10.89 -15.65
N ILE A 40 -11.61 9.90 -14.98
CA ILE A 40 -10.15 9.81 -14.88
C ILE A 40 -9.56 9.60 -16.28
N ASP A 41 -8.65 10.50 -16.66
CA ASP A 41 -7.90 10.40 -17.90
C ASP A 41 -6.72 9.43 -17.73
N ALA A 42 -6.82 8.26 -18.34
CA ALA A 42 -5.78 7.24 -18.27
C ALA A 42 -4.55 7.54 -19.16
N THR A 43 -4.57 8.67 -19.90
CA THR A 43 -3.51 9.09 -20.83
C THR A 43 -2.57 10.16 -20.25
N ILE A 44 -2.76 10.56 -18.99
CA ILE A 44 -1.87 11.49 -18.28
C ILE A 44 -1.01 10.78 -17.23
N PRO A 45 0.16 11.33 -16.87
CA PRO A 45 0.98 10.78 -15.79
C PRO A 45 0.18 10.64 -14.49
N THR A 46 0.19 9.46 -13.90
CA THR A 46 -0.65 9.13 -12.74
C THR A 46 0.18 8.46 -11.66
N ILE A 47 -0.02 8.89 -10.41
CA ILE A 47 0.56 8.28 -9.22
C ILE A 47 -0.54 7.58 -8.40
N PHE A 48 -0.30 6.32 -8.06
CA PHE A 48 -1.12 5.54 -7.14
C PHE A 48 -0.43 5.46 -5.79
N ILE A 49 -1.19 5.58 -4.70
CA ILE A 49 -0.68 5.49 -3.34
C ILE A 49 -1.48 4.44 -2.59
N ALA A 50 -0.79 3.41 -2.09
CA ALA A 50 -1.32 2.41 -1.18
C ALA A 50 -0.55 2.50 0.14
N GLU A 51 -1.13 3.19 1.12
CA GLU A 51 -0.52 3.33 2.45
C GLU A 51 -1.18 2.36 3.43
N CYS A 52 -0.47 1.27 3.74
CA CYS A 52 -0.97 0.12 4.51
C CYS A 52 -2.28 -0.42 3.94
N VAL A 53 -2.33 -0.73 2.64
CA VAL A 53 -3.56 -1.26 1.99
C VAL A 53 -3.37 -2.66 1.44
N LEU A 54 -2.34 -2.87 0.61
CA LEU A 54 -2.23 -4.10 -0.17
C LEU A 54 -2.03 -5.36 0.71
N VAL A 55 -1.39 -5.22 1.86
CA VAL A 55 -1.21 -6.29 2.86
C VAL A 55 -2.52 -6.92 3.38
N TYR A 56 -3.64 -6.19 3.33
CA TYR A 56 -4.94 -6.72 3.77
C TYR A 56 -5.65 -7.54 2.69
N MET A 57 -5.15 -7.51 1.46
CA MET A 57 -5.67 -8.30 0.34
C MET A 57 -4.86 -9.58 0.21
N SER A 58 -5.44 -10.65 -0.34
CA SER A 58 -4.64 -11.80 -0.74
C SER A 58 -3.60 -11.40 -1.79
N ALA A 59 -2.52 -12.17 -1.90
CA ALA A 59 -1.50 -11.93 -2.93
C ALA A 59 -2.11 -11.80 -4.33
N ASP A 60 -3.00 -12.72 -4.72
CA ASP A 60 -3.68 -12.69 -6.02
C ASP A 60 -4.53 -11.42 -6.21
N ALA A 61 -5.32 -11.03 -5.20
CA ALA A 61 -6.19 -9.86 -5.32
C ALA A 61 -5.37 -8.57 -5.48
N SER A 62 -4.28 -8.44 -4.73
CA SER A 62 -3.37 -7.30 -4.86
C SER A 62 -2.59 -7.31 -6.19
N ALA A 63 -2.17 -8.48 -6.68
CA ALA A 63 -1.49 -8.61 -7.97
C ALA A 63 -2.43 -8.19 -9.12
N ASN A 64 -3.67 -8.66 -9.10
CA ASN A 64 -4.68 -8.29 -10.09
C ASN A 64 -4.97 -6.78 -10.08
N LEU A 65 -4.98 -6.14 -8.89
CA LEU A 65 -5.16 -4.69 -8.76
C LEU A 65 -3.98 -3.91 -9.36
N LEU A 66 -2.74 -4.34 -9.08
CA LEU A 66 -1.54 -3.74 -9.64
C LEU A 66 -1.51 -3.89 -11.17
N GLU A 67 -1.82 -5.08 -11.68
CA GLU A 67 -1.90 -5.35 -13.12
C GLU A 67 -2.98 -4.49 -13.79
N PHE A 68 -4.15 -4.36 -13.16
CA PHE A 68 -5.23 -3.50 -13.64
C PHE A 68 -4.76 -2.06 -13.84
N PHE A 69 -4.08 -1.46 -12.84
CA PHE A 69 -3.58 -0.09 -12.97
C PHE A 69 -2.47 0.02 -14.02
N ALA A 70 -1.53 -0.94 -14.04
CA ALA A 70 -0.45 -0.97 -15.03
C ALA A 70 -0.97 -1.14 -16.47
N GLN A 71 -2.11 -1.80 -16.68
CA GLN A 71 -2.71 -1.96 -18.01
C GLN A 71 -3.61 -0.78 -18.41
N LYS A 72 -4.45 -0.29 -17.49
CA LYS A 72 -5.44 0.77 -17.78
C LYS A 72 -4.78 2.10 -18.11
N PHE A 73 -3.73 2.49 -17.38
CA PHE A 73 -3.06 3.79 -17.50
C PHE A 73 -1.91 3.70 -18.50
N SER A 74 -2.01 4.37 -19.64
CA SER A 74 -1.07 4.22 -20.76
C SER A 74 0.15 5.15 -20.68
N ALA A 75 0.03 6.26 -19.95
CA ALA A 75 1.13 7.19 -19.69
C ALA A 75 2.06 6.71 -18.57
N ALA A 76 3.06 7.54 -18.22
CA ALA A 76 3.94 7.31 -17.10
C ALA A 76 3.12 7.03 -15.83
N THR A 77 3.29 5.85 -15.26
CA THR A 77 2.51 5.40 -14.10
C THR A 77 3.46 5.08 -12.97
N GLU A 78 3.27 5.76 -11.84
CA GLU A 78 4.02 5.54 -10.62
C GLU A 78 3.13 4.90 -9.54
N PHE A 79 3.71 4.05 -8.71
CA PHE A 79 3.03 3.43 -7.58
C PHE A 79 3.90 3.57 -6.34
N LEU A 80 3.34 4.16 -5.29
CA LEU A 80 3.91 4.20 -3.95
C LEU A 80 3.14 3.24 -3.05
N ASN A 81 3.84 2.26 -2.50
CA ASN A 81 3.27 1.30 -1.57
C ASN A 81 4.05 1.34 -0.25
N TYR A 82 3.38 1.66 0.84
CA TYR A 82 3.94 1.59 2.18
C TYR A 82 3.25 0.46 2.94
N GLU A 83 3.99 -0.55 3.39
CA GLU A 83 3.43 -1.66 4.17
C GLU A 83 4.51 -2.40 4.96
N GLN A 84 4.15 -3.52 5.57
CA GLN A 84 5.08 -4.39 6.30
C GLN A 84 6.22 -4.89 5.40
N PHE A 85 7.33 -5.25 6.03
CA PHE A 85 8.55 -5.72 5.37
C PHE A 85 9.29 -6.75 6.25
N ARG A 86 10.08 -7.62 5.63
CA ARG A 86 10.85 -8.70 6.30
C ARG A 86 9.99 -9.57 7.21
N ALA A 87 8.81 -9.95 6.71
CA ALA A 87 7.75 -10.61 7.46
C ALA A 87 8.00 -12.08 7.86
N ALA A 88 9.25 -12.55 7.91
CA ALA A 88 9.62 -13.95 8.15
C ALA A 88 10.25 -14.22 9.53
N ASP A 89 10.17 -13.25 10.45
CA ASP A 89 10.92 -13.28 11.70
C ASP A 89 10.05 -13.32 12.97
N ALA A 90 10.68 -13.32 14.14
CA ALA A 90 9.97 -13.37 15.42
C ALA A 90 9.17 -12.09 15.70
N PHE A 91 9.65 -10.93 15.26
CA PHE A 91 8.93 -9.66 15.42
C PHE A 91 7.59 -9.72 14.68
N THR A 92 7.62 -10.17 13.43
CA THR A 92 6.44 -10.25 12.59
C THR A 92 5.42 -11.24 13.13
N LYS A 93 5.86 -12.39 13.68
CA LYS A 93 4.95 -13.35 14.35
C LYS A 93 4.20 -12.73 15.52
N VAL A 94 4.89 -11.95 16.35
CA VAL A 94 4.26 -11.24 17.48
C VAL A 94 3.28 -10.17 16.96
N MET A 95 3.67 -9.42 15.93
CA MET A 95 2.80 -8.44 15.29
C MET A 95 1.52 -9.08 14.72
N GLU A 96 1.65 -10.18 13.98
CA GLU A 96 0.53 -10.93 13.40
C GLU A 96 -0.42 -11.44 14.50
N GLN A 97 0.12 -12.12 15.52
CA GLN A 97 -0.69 -12.60 16.66
C GLN A 97 -1.44 -11.46 17.37
N ASN A 98 -0.79 -10.31 17.55
CA ASN A 98 -1.42 -9.13 18.13
C ASN A 98 -2.58 -8.61 17.27
N LEU A 99 -2.43 -8.59 15.94
CA LEU A 99 -3.47 -8.16 15.02
C LEU A 99 -4.61 -9.17 14.94
N GLU A 100 -4.31 -10.46 14.92
CA GLU A 100 -5.31 -11.54 14.91
C GLU A 100 -6.19 -11.52 16.16
N GLN A 101 -5.60 -11.25 17.34
CA GLN A 101 -6.38 -11.06 18.58
C GLN A 101 -7.40 -9.92 18.49
N ARG A 102 -7.21 -8.98 17.57
CA ARG A 102 -8.11 -7.86 17.27
C ARG A 102 -9.02 -8.13 16.07
N GLY A 103 -8.99 -9.34 15.50
CA GLY A 103 -9.75 -9.71 14.31
C GLY A 103 -9.21 -9.13 13.00
N ILE A 104 -7.94 -8.71 12.98
CA ILE A 104 -7.27 -8.16 11.80
C ILE A 104 -6.36 -9.22 11.20
N HIS A 105 -6.56 -9.54 9.93
CA HIS A 105 -5.77 -10.53 9.20
C HIS A 105 -4.98 -9.87 8.07
N LEU A 106 -3.69 -10.21 7.99
CA LEU A 106 -2.77 -9.71 6.96
C LEU A 106 -2.66 -10.73 5.82
N HIS A 107 -3.70 -10.82 4.99
CA HIS A 107 -3.80 -11.84 3.93
C HIS A 107 -2.68 -11.79 2.87
N GLY A 108 -1.99 -10.65 2.74
CA GLY A 108 -0.91 -10.42 1.80
C GLY A 108 0.49 -10.50 2.41
N LEU A 109 0.61 -10.91 3.69
CA LEU A 109 1.86 -10.85 4.44
C LEU A 109 3.02 -11.61 3.78
N GLN A 110 2.73 -12.71 3.06
CA GLN A 110 3.73 -13.46 2.29
C GLN A 110 4.45 -12.60 1.22
N MET A 111 3.82 -11.54 0.71
CA MET A 111 4.47 -10.62 -0.24
C MET A 111 5.43 -9.64 0.45
N CYS A 112 5.39 -9.58 1.78
CA CYS A 112 6.20 -8.72 2.63
C CYS A 112 7.43 -9.45 3.20
N GLU A 113 7.68 -10.71 2.82
CA GLU A 113 8.78 -11.53 3.37
C GLU A 113 10.17 -10.97 3.05
N SER A 114 10.35 -10.36 1.88
CA SER A 114 11.66 -9.87 1.44
C SER A 114 11.56 -8.77 0.37
N GLU A 115 12.70 -8.14 0.06
CA GLU A 115 12.81 -7.15 -1.02
C GLU A 115 12.45 -7.77 -2.36
N GLU A 116 12.93 -8.98 -2.60
CA GLU A 116 12.70 -9.73 -3.84
C GLU A 116 11.21 -9.97 -4.06
N LYS A 117 10.47 -10.35 -3.01
CA LYS A 117 9.01 -10.53 -3.09
C LYS A 117 8.27 -9.24 -3.44
N GLN A 118 8.66 -8.12 -2.83
CA GLN A 118 8.10 -6.81 -3.17
C GLN A 118 8.41 -6.45 -4.64
N VAL A 119 9.67 -6.59 -5.07
CA VAL A 119 10.08 -6.31 -6.45
C VAL A 119 9.35 -7.19 -7.45
N GLU A 120 9.28 -8.50 -7.22
CA GLU A 120 8.59 -9.47 -8.07
C GLU A 120 7.10 -9.13 -8.21
N ARG A 121 6.43 -8.77 -7.12
CA ARG A 121 5.01 -8.40 -7.12
C ARG A 121 4.71 -7.29 -8.12
N PHE A 122 5.48 -6.20 -8.10
CA PHE A 122 5.28 -5.06 -8.99
C PHE A 122 5.78 -5.35 -10.41
N LYS A 123 6.90 -6.05 -10.58
CA LYS A 123 7.41 -6.41 -11.91
C LYS A 123 6.46 -7.33 -12.66
N ASN A 124 5.91 -8.33 -11.98
CA ASN A 124 4.95 -9.26 -12.59
C ASN A 124 3.65 -8.56 -13.00
N ALA A 125 3.28 -7.48 -12.32
CA ALA A 125 2.14 -6.64 -12.67
C ALA A 125 2.40 -5.69 -13.85
N GLY A 126 3.65 -5.56 -14.32
CA GLY A 126 4.02 -4.74 -15.49
C GLY A 126 4.82 -3.48 -15.18
N PHE A 127 5.18 -3.20 -13.93
CA PHE A 127 6.09 -2.11 -13.58
C PHE A 127 7.54 -2.48 -13.94
N LYS A 128 8.32 -1.55 -14.48
CA LYS A 128 9.66 -1.84 -15.02
C LYS A 128 10.76 -1.61 -13.99
N ASN A 129 10.75 -0.43 -13.39
CA ASN A 129 11.72 -0.08 -12.34
C ASN A 129 10.98 -0.10 -11.01
N VAL A 130 11.53 -0.84 -10.06
CA VAL A 130 10.96 -1.01 -8.72
C VAL A 130 12.10 -0.85 -7.73
N GLN A 131 11.91 0.06 -6.78
CA GLN A 131 12.85 0.36 -5.70
C GLN A 131 12.15 0.13 -4.37
N VAL A 132 12.86 -0.46 -3.43
CA VAL A 132 12.36 -0.73 -2.08
C VAL A 132 13.26 -0.04 -1.08
N TYR A 133 12.65 0.68 -0.14
CA TYR A 133 13.34 1.40 0.91
C TYR A 133 12.77 0.95 2.24
N ASP A 134 13.55 0.21 3.05
CA ASP A 134 13.15 -0.02 4.43
C ASP A 134 13.12 1.32 5.21
N MET A 135 12.28 1.42 6.24
CA MET A 135 12.09 2.70 6.91
C MET A 135 13.30 3.14 7.74
N ASN A 136 14.26 2.26 8.08
CA ASN A 136 15.52 2.72 8.65
C ASN A 136 16.32 3.51 7.63
N ARG A 137 16.38 3.03 6.38
CA ARG A 137 17.04 3.76 5.29
C ARG A 137 16.37 5.10 5.07
N VAL A 138 15.03 5.15 5.06
CA VAL A 138 14.28 6.41 4.96
C VAL A 138 14.67 7.36 6.09
N PHE A 139 14.65 6.89 7.34
CA PHE A 139 14.92 7.71 8.52
C PHE A 139 16.38 8.20 8.60
N LYS A 140 17.35 7.35 8.23
CA LYS A 140 18.79 7.63 8.40
C LYS A 140 19.43 8.32 7.20
N GLU A 141 18.95 8.06 5.99
CA GLU A 141 19.60 8.51 4.76
C GLU A 141 18.77 9.50 3.95
N LEU A 142 17.43 9.35 3.92
CA LEU A 142 16.57 10.15 3.05
C LEU A 142 15.96 11.36 3.77
N LEU A 143 15.69 11.25 5.07
CA LEU A 143 15.19 12.35 5.87
C LEU A 143 16.33 13.35 6.16
N ASP A 144 16.04 14.65 6.05
CA ASP A 144 16.97 15.69 6.53
C ASP A 144 17.27 15.45 8.00
N GLN A 145 18.55 15.32 8.34
CA GLN A 145 18.99 15.03 9.70
C GLN A 145 18.63 16.15 10.68
N LYS A 146 18.39 17.38 10.19
CA LYS A 146 17.82 18.44 11.02
C LYS A 146 16.38 18.14 11.42
N GLU A 147 15.58 17.59 10.51
CA GLU A 147 14.21 17.17 10.80
C GLU A 147 14.18 15.93 11.69
N ALA A 148 15.06 14.96 11.46
CA ALA A 148 15.21 13.80 12.34
C ALA A 148 15.54 14.22 13.78
N ALA A 149 16.48 15.17 13.94
CA ALA A 149 16.85 15.71 15.25
C ALA A 149 15.74 16.59 15.86
N ARG A 150 14.94 17.28 15.03
CA ARG A 150 13.77 18.04 15.50
C ARG A 150 12.68 17.11 16.04
N ILE A 151 12.40 16.01 15.35
CA ILE A 151 11.40 15.00 15.76
C ILE A 151 11.82 14.32 17.07
N GLN A 152 13.09 13.91 17.19
CA GLN A 152 13.64 13.28 18.40
C GLN A 152 13.62 14.18 19.65
N LYS A 153 13.34 15.49 19.51
CA LYS A 153 13.16 16.40 20.64
C LYS A 153 11.72 16.51 21.15
N ILE A 154 10.76 15.97 20.39
CA ILE A 154 9.33 16.04 20.75
C ILE A 154 9.05 15.09 21.92
N ASP A 155 9.58 13.87 21.85
CA ASP A 155 9.46 12.87 22.91
C ASP A 155 10.82 12.19 23.14
N PHE A 156 11.09 11.86 24.40
CA PHE A 156 12.33 11.20 24.79
C PHE A 156 12.18 9.69 24.57
N LEU A 157 12.90 9.16 23.59
CA LEU A 157 13.01 7.74 23.33
C LEU A 157 14.39 7.25 23.76
N ASP A 158 14.44 6.49 24.86
CA ASP A 158 15.66 5.87 25.38
C ASP A 158 16.03 4.59 24.63
N GLU A 159 15.05 3.81 24.19
CA GLU A 159 15.23 2.54 23.47
C GLU A 159 15.16 2.71 21.94
N MET A 160 16.17 3.36 21.36
CA MET A 160 16.28 3.57 19.90
C MET A 160 16.33 2.26 19.11
N GLU A 161 16.81 1.18 19.72
CA GLU A 161 16.85 -0.16 19.14
C GLU A 161 15.44 -0.67 18.79
N LEU A 162 14.44 -0.38 19.62
CA LEU A 162 13.05 -0.78 19.37
C LEU A 162 12.46 -0.02 18.18
N LEU A 163 12.76 1.27 18.06
CA LEU A 163 12.38 2.05 16.88
C LEU A 163 13.05 1.48 15.62
N TYR A 164 14.35 1.22 15.66
CA TYR A 164 15.04 0.65 14.50
C TYR A 164 14.54 -0.75 14.15
N GLN A 165 14.17 -1.55 15.15
CA GLN A 165 13.51 -2.83 14.91
C GLN A 165 12.16 -2.62 14.21
N LEU A 166 11.30 -1.71 14.72
CA LEU A 166 10.02 -1.41 14.08
C LEU A 166 10.20 -0.92 12.63
N LEU A 167 11.09 0.04 12.40
CA LEU A 167 11.35 0.60 11.08
C LEU A 167 11.95 -0.43 10.10
N ALA A 168 12.65 -1.46 10.59
CA ALA A 168 13.16 -2.53 9.75
C ALA A 168 12.05 -3.43 9.17
N HIS A 169 10.85 -3.39 9.77
CA HIS A 169 9.70 -4.20 9.40
C HIS A 169 8.63 -3.45 8.61
N TYR A 170 8.99 -2.29 8.06
CA TYR A 170 8.17 -1.54 7.11
C TYR A 170 9.05 -1.07 5.95
N CYS A 171 8.46 -0.94 4.78
CA CYS A 171 9.15 -0.37 3.62
C CYS A 171 8.24 0.56 2.81
N ILE A 172 8.86 1.42 2.03
CA ILE A 172 8.24 2.14 0.91
C ILE A 172 8.76 1.49 -0.36
N VAL A 173 7.85 1.04 -1.20
CA VAL A 173 8.10 0.63 -2.57
C VAL A 173 7.73 1.78 -3.49
N HIS A 174 8.64 2.15 -4.38
CA HIS A 174 8.38 3.03 -5.52
C HIS A 174 8.54 2.22 -6.80
N ALA A 175 7.48 2.15 -7.61
CA ALA A 175 7.46 1.43 -8.86
C ALA A 175 7.03 2.35 -10.02
N GLU A 176 7.68 2.25 -11.17
CA GLU A 176 7.39 3.06 -12.36
C GLU A 176 7.30 2.20 -13.64
N LYS A 177 6.42 2.62 -14.57
CA LYS A 177 6.14 1.95 -15.84
C LYS A 177 6.46 2.81 -17.07
#